data_AF-A0A1F2T0B9-F1
#
_entry.id   AF-A0A1F2T0B9-F1
#
_cell.length_a   1.000
_cell.length_b   1.000
_cell.length_c   1.000
_cell.angle_alpha   90.00
_cell.angle_beta   90.00
_cell.angle_gamma   90.00
#
_symmetry.space_group_name_H-M   'P 1'
#
loop_
_entity.id
_entity.type
_entity.pdbx_description
1 polymer ?
#
loop_
_entity_poly.entity_id
_entity_poly.type
_entity_poly.pdbx_seq_one_letter_code
_entity_poly.pdbx_strand_id
1 'polypeptide(L)'
;MTPVLDRIKAGQIKSLLERISNDFGSLSAAPLRRMATPALERYLAQLPGVGLKTARCVMMYSLDRQVFPVDIPCMRLFHNLGLIDGRMRFECAQDPLQAIVPAAIRKTLHVNAVAHGREICIPRAERCDACVIAHLCRNRH
;
A
#
# COMPACT_ATOMS: atom_id res chain seq x y z
N MET A 1 -9.44 -20.86 -5.55
CA MET A 1 -9.62 -19.48 -6.06
C MET A 1 -11.09 -19.30 -6.38
N THR A 2 -11.74 -18.26 -5.85
CA THR A 2 -13.18 -18.06 -6.02
C THR A 2 -13.45 -17.51 -7.43
N PRO A 3 -14.18 -18.23 -8.32
CA PRO A 3 -14.31 -17.89 -9.75
C PRO A 3 -14.83 -16.46 -10.04
N VAL A 4 -15.55 -15.88 -9.07
CA VAL A 4 -16.10 -14.53 -9.14
C VAL A 4 -15.00 -13.46 -9.15
N LEU A 5 -13.97 -13.62 -8.32
CA LEU A 5 -12.91 -12.62 -8.21
C LEU A 5 -12.05 -12.59 -9.48
N ASP A 6 -11.80 -13.76 -10.07
CA ASP A 6 -11.00 -13.88 -11.29
C ASP A 6 -11.69 -13.17 -12.45
N ARG A 7 -13.01 -13.34 -12.59
CA ARG A 7 -13.81 -12.64 -13.61
C ARG A 7 -13.81 -11.12 -13.41
N ILE A 8 -13.92 -10.64 -12.17
CA ILE A 8 -13.88 -9.20 -11.85
C ILE A 8 -12.51 -8.63 -12.24
N LYS A 9 -11.41 -9.28 -11.83
CA LYS A 9 -10.05 -8.81 -12.13
C LYS A 9 -9.76 -8.81 -13.62
N ALA A 10 -10.17 -9.85 -14.34
CA ALA A 10 -10.00 -9.91 -15.79
C ALA A 10 -10.68 -8.71 -16.49
N GLY A 11 -11.91 -8.38 -16.07
CA GLY A 11 -12.61 -7.19 -16.56
C GLY A 11 -11.86 -5.89 -16.25
N GLN A 12 -11.41 -5.72 -15.00
CA GLN A 12 -10.64 -4.53 -14.58
C GLN A 12 -9.33 -4.38 -15.36
N ILE A 13 -8.60 -5.47 -15.58
CA ILE A 13 -7.34 -5.46 -16.36
C ILE A 13 -7.62 -5.00 -17.79
N LYS A 14 -8.65 -5.56 -18.44
CA LYS A 14 -9.02 -5.15 -19.80
C LYS A 14 -9.36 -3.66 -19.88
N SER A 15 -10.23 -3.17 -18.99
CA SER A 15 -10.61 -1.76 -18.94
C SER A 15 -9.43 -0.84 -18.61
N LEU A 16 -8.50 -1.28 -17.77
CA LEU A 16 -7.26 -0.55 -17.49
C LEU A 16 -6.38 -0.45 -18.74
N LEU A 17 -6.19 -1.54 -19.48
CA LEU A 17 -5.39 -1.54 -20.72
C LEU A 17 -6.00 -0.63 -21.78
N GLU A 18 -7.32 -0.67 -21.96
CA GLU A 18 -8.06 0.24 -22.84
C GLU A 18 -7.85 1.70 -22.41
N ARG A 19 -7.92 1.99 -21.11
CA ARG A 19 -7.69 3.34 -20.58
C ARG A 19 -6.27 3.84 -20.86
N ILE A 20 -5.25 3.02 -20.60
CA ILE A 20 -3.84 3.34 -20.88
C ILE A 20 -3.64 3.60 -22.38
N SER A 21 -4.20 2.75 -23.25
CA SER A 21 -4.12 2.93 -24.70
C SER A 21 -4.76 4.22 -25.16
N ASN A 22 -5.93 4.59 -24.62
CA ASN A 22 -6.64 5.81 -24.98
C ASN A 22 -5.92 7.06 -24.48
N ASP A 23 -5.40 7.04 -23.25
CA ASP A 23 -4.75 8.21 -22.64
C ASP A 23 -3.36 8.48 -23.25
N PHE A 24 -2.64 7.45 -23.69
CA PHE A 24 -1.23 7.56 -24.13
C PHE A 24 -0.98 7.15 -25.59
N GLY A 25 -2.01 6.74 -26.32
CA GLY A 25 -1.91 6.28 -27.71
C GLY A 25 -1.15 4.96 -27.91
N SER A 26 -0.78 4.28 -26.82
CA SER A 26 -0.07 3.00 -26.84
C SER A 26 -0.27 2.25 -25.52
N LEU A 27 -0.07 0.92 -25.53
CA LEU A 27 -0.07 0.10 -24.31
C LEU A 27 1.24 0.27 -23.53
N SER A 28 1.54 1.50 -23.13
CA SER A 28 2.77 1.87 -22.43
C SER A 28 2.49 2.77 -21.24
N ALA A 29 3.09 2.41 -20.09
CA ALA A 29 3.10 3.24 -18.89
C ALA A 29 4.31 4.20 -18.84
N ALA A 30 5.13 4.27 -19.90
CA ALA A 30 6.31 5.14 -19.93
C ALA A 30 6.01 6.62 -19.65
N PRO A 31 4.89 7.22 -20.12
CA PRO A 31 4.56 8.62 -19.82
C PRO A 31 4.42 8.93 -18.33
N LEU A 32 4.01 7.96 -17.52
CA LEU A 32 3.83 8.13 -16.07
C LEU A 32 5.10 8.58 -15.36
N ARG A 33 6.28 8.22 -15.88
CA ARG A 33 7.59 8.61 -15.30
C ARG A 33 7.80 10.12 -15.25
N ARG A 34 7.18 10.86 -16.18
CA ARG A 34 7.31 12.32 -16.31
C ARG A 34 6.25 13.09 -15.52
N MET A 35 5.26 12.41 -14.96
CA MET A 35 4.21 13.06 -14.19
C MET A 35 4.72 13.48 -12.81
N ALA A 36 4.28 14.66 -12.36
CA ALA A 36 4.46 15.12 -10.99
C ALA A 36 3.74 14.18 -10.01
N THR A 37 4.34 13.90 -8.85
CA THR A 37 3.85 12.92 -7.87
C THR A 37 2.36 13.07 -7.52
N PRO A 38 1.82 14.29 -7.24
CA PRO A 38 0.40 14.43 -6.90
C PRO A 38 -0.55 14.20 -8.08
N ALA A 39 -0.13 14.51 -9.32
CA ALA A 39 -0.92 14.24 -10.51
C ALA A 39 -0.91 12.75 -10.86
N LEU A 40 0.25 12.11 -10.71
CA LEU A 40 0.43 10.68 -10.91
C LEU A 40 -0.41 9.84 -9.95
N GLU A 41 -0.44 10.20 -8.65
CA GLU A 41 -1.24 9.48 -7.65
C GLU A 41 -2.73 9.55 -7.98
N ARG A 42 -3.23 10.75 -8.29
CA ARG A 42 -4.64 10.96 -8.70
C ARG A 42 -4.98 10.18 -9.96
N TYR A 43 -4.11 10.20 -10.97
CA TYR A 43 -4.30 9.45 -12.20
C TYR A 43 -4.39 7.94 -11.95
N LEU A 44 -3.41 7.39 -11.23
CA LEU A 44 -3.38 5.95 -10.93
C LEU A 44 -4.60 5.52 -10.11
N ALA A 45 -5.00 6.30 -9.10
CA ALA A 45 -6.16 5.99 -8.27
C ALA A 45 -7.52 6.08 -9.00
N GLN A 46 -7.54 6.65 -10.21
CA GLN A 46 -8.73 6.69 -11.07
C GLN A 46 -8.78 5.52 -12.07
N LEU A 47 -7.72 4.72 -12.18
CA LEU A 47 -7.71 3.57 -13.08
C LEU A 47 -8.64 2.47 -12.57
N PRO A 48 -9.30 1.72 -13.49
CA PRO A 48 -10.17 0.62 -13.11
C PRO A 48 -9.47 -0.40 -12.21
N GLY A 49 -10.02 -0.63 -11.01
CA GLY A 49 -9.47 -1.60 -10.03
C GLY A 49 -8.24 -1.13 -9.26
N VAL A 50 -7.80 0.13 -9.44
CA VAL A 50 -6.62 0.67 -8.76
C VAL A 50 -7.04 1.65 -7.66
N GLY A 51 -7.05 1.17 -6.42
CA GLY A 51 -7.21 2.04 -5.25
C GLY A 51 -5.92 2.75 -4.86
N LEU A 52 -6.00 3.70 -3.92
CA LEU A 52 -4.87 4.51 -3.44
C LEU A 52 -3.66 3.69 -2.99
N LYS A 53 -3.89 2.59 -2.27
CA LYS A 53 -2.84 1.63 -1.89
C LYS A 53 -2.08 1.10 -3.09
N THR A 54 -2.81 0.62 -4.10
CA THR A 54 -2.24 0.01 -5.31
C THR A 54 -1.50 1.07 -6.13
N ALA A 55 -2.08 2.27 -6.26
CA ALA A 55 -1.42 3.42 -6.89
C ALA A 55 -0.06 3.72 -6.23
N ARG A 56 -0.03 3.82 -4.89
CA ARG A 56 1.21 4.05 -4.14
C ARG A 56 2.21 2.90 -4.26
N CYS A 57 1.76 1.65 -4.37
CA CYS A 57 2.65 0.53 -4.67
C CYS A 57 3.34 0.70 -6.03
N VAL A 58 2.59 1.01 -7.10
CA VAL A 58 3.16 1.25 -8.44
C VAL A 58 4.15 2.41 -8.40
N MET A 59 3.78 3.51 -7.75
CA MET A 59 4.64 4.69 -7.60
C MET A 59 5.94 4.38 -6.86
N MET A 60 5.88 3.62 -5.77
CA MET A 60 7.07 3.24 -4.98
C MET A 60 7.96 2.23 -5.72
N TYR A 61 7.39 1.12 -6.20
CA TYR A 61 8.17 0.00 -6.71
C TYR A 61 8.61 0.17 -8.16
N SER A 62 7.79 0.81 -8.99
CA SER A 62 8.05 0.91 -10.44
C SER A 62 8.55 2.30 -10.88
N LEU A 63 8.28 3.34 -10.08
CA LEU A 63 8.59 4.74 -10.43
C LEU A 63 9.48 5.45 -9.39
N ASP A 64 9.96 4.71 -8.39
CA ASP A 64 10.85 5.14 -7.31
C ASP A 64 10.42 6.44 -6.62
N ARG A 65 9.10 6.62 -6.46
CA ARG A 65 8.53 7.75 -5.72
C ARG A 65 8.52 7.45 -4.23
N GLN A 66 8.90 8.45 -3.43
CA GLN A 66 8.85 8.40 -1.97
C GLN A 66 7.42 8.53 -1.45
N VAL A 67 6.51 7.63 -1.81
CA VAL A 67 5.15 7.52 -1.23
C VAL A 67 5.10 6.37 -0.22
N PHE A 68 4.03 6.25 0.57
CA PHE A 68 3.90 5.17 1.55
C PHE A 68 2.59 4.40 1.35
N PRO A 69 2.61 3.24 0.66
CA PRO A 69 1.46 2.36 0.60
C PRO A 69 1.26 1.66 1.93
N VAL A 70 0.02 1.66 2.42
CA VAL A 70 -0.35 0.95 3.66
C VAL A 70 -1.03 -0.35 3.28
N ASP A 71 -0.42 -1.49 3.65
CA ASP A 71 -1.04 -2.81 3.60
C ASP A 71 -1.68 -3.18 4.94
N ILE A 72 -2.57 -4.19 4.94
CA ILE A 72 -3.21 -4.69 6.17
C ILE A 72 -2.17 -5.07 7.26
N PRO A 73 -1.06 -5.77 6.95
CA PRO A 73 -0.02 -6.04 7.95
C PRO A 73 0.66 -4.78 8.47
N CYS A 74 0.92 -3.78 7.61
CA CYS A 74 1.45 -2.49 8.05
C CYS A 74 0.47 -1.78 8.98
N MET A 75 -0.80 -1.66 8.58
CA MET A 75 -1.83 -1.01 9.40
C MET A 75 -1.92 -1.66 10.79
N ARG A 76 -1.98 -2.99 10.86
CA ARG A 76 -2.00 -3.71 12.14
C ARG A 76 -0.76 -3.43 12.98
N LEU A 77 0.43 -3.47 12.38
CA LEU A 77 1.67 -3.15 13.08
C LEU A 77 1.62 -1.74 13.68
N PHE A 78 1.18 -0.75 12.91
CA PHE A 78 1.13 0.64 13.37
C PHE A 78 0.04 0.88 14.43
N HIS A 79 -1.11 0.19 14.35
CA HIS A 79 -2.09 0.16 15.45
C HIS A 79 -1.46 -0.40 16.74
N ASN A 80 -0.75 -1.52 16.65
CA ASN A 80 -0.15 -2.17 17.83
C ASN A 80 0.99 -1.38 18.47
N LEU A 81 1.74 -0.64 17.65
CA LEU A 81 2.73 0.34 18.13
C LEU A 81 2.08 1.63 18.69
N GLY A 82 0.78 1.82 18.47
CA GLY A 82 0.06 3.03 18.89
C GLY A 82 0.46 4.28 18.11
N LEU A 83 0.87 4.12 16.85
CA LEU A 83 1.24 5.22 15.95
C LEU A 83 0.03 5.87 15.27
N ILE A 84 -1.11 5.20 15.30
CA ILE A 84 -2.41 5.65 14.78
C ILE A 84 -3.53 5.17 15.72
N ASP A 85 -4.70 5.82 15.66
CA ASP A 85 -5.89 5.42 16.44
C ASP A 85 -6.26 3.98 16.09
N GLY A 86 -6.39 3.10 17.09
CA GLY A 86 -6.78 1.70 16.92
C GLY A 86 -8.16 1.50 16.28
N ARG A 87 -9.01 2.54 16.23
CA ARG A 87 -10.31 2.55 15.53
C ARG A 87 -10.22 3.02 14.08
N MET A 88 -9.05 3.47 13.62
CA MET A 88 -8.86 3.89 12.24
C MET A 88 -9.14 2.71 11.30
N ARG A 89 -9.93 2.95 10.25
CA ARG A 89 -10.23 1.95 9.21
C ARG A 89 -9.14 1.94 8.14
N PHE A 90 -8.97 0.80 7.48
CA PHE A 90 -7.90 0.60 6.48
C PHE A 90 -7.96 1.62 5.34
N GLU A 91 -9.18 1.92 4.88
CA GLU A 91 -9.45 2.87 3.80
C GLU A 91 -9.03 4.29 4.17
N CYS A 92 -9.02 4.62 5.47
CA CYS A 92 -8.67 5.92 6.01
C CYS A 92 -7.19 6.03 6.42
N ALA A 93 -6.44 4.92 6.39
CA ALA A 93 -5.09 4.86 6.97
C ALA A 93 -3.97 5.36 6.05
N GLN A 94 -4.21 5.46 4.74
CA GLN A 94 -3.17 5.77 3.75
C GLN A 94 -2.51 7.14 4.01
N ASP A 95 -3.29 8.20 4.14
CA ASP A 95 -2.76 9.57 4.28
C ASP A 95 -2.17 9.86 5.66
N PRO A 96 -2.81 9.50 6.79
CA PRO A 96 -2.21 9.68 8.11
C PRO A 96 -0.87 8.98 8.24
N LEU A 97 -0.76 7.73 7.77
CA LEU A 97 0.48 6.97 7.86
C LEU A 97 1.56 7.52 6.92
N GLN A 98 1.20 7.98 5.72
CA GLN A 98 2.16 8.67 4.87
C GLN A 98 2.69 9.95 5.52
N ALA A 99 1.84 10.71 6.22
CA ALA A 99 2.23 11.96 6.87
C ALA A 99 3.22 11.76 8.01
N ILE A 100 3.09 10.69 8.80
CA ILE A 100 4.00 10.43 9.94
C ILE A 100 5.31 9.75 9.53
N VAL A 101 5.33 9.02 8.39
CA VAL A 101 6.53 8.30 7.94
C VAL A 101 7.45 9.23 7.14
N PRO A 102 8.69 9.47 7.61
CA PRO A 102 9.66 10.30 6.88
C PRO A 102 9.93 9.76 5.47
N ALA A 103 9.93 10.66 4.48
CA ALA A 103 10.02 10.30 3.06
C ALA A 103 11.25 9.42 2.72
N ALA A 104 12.39 9.71 3.36
CA ALA A 104 13.66 9.02 3.16
C ALA A 104 13.62 7.52 3.51
N ILE A 105 12.73 7.10 4.42
CA ILE A 105 12.68 5.71 4.88
C ILE A 105 11.45 4.94 4.39
N ARG A 106 10.55 5.57 3.63
CA ARG A 106 9.23 5.01 3.28
C ARG A 106 9.32 3.62 2.64
N LYS A 107 10.23 3.43 1.68
CA LYS A 107 10.39 2.15 0.96
C LYS A 107 10.90 1.05 1.89
N THR A 108 12.00 1.30 2.60
CA THR A 108 12.60 0.34 3.54
C THR A 108 11.64 0.00 4.68
N LEU A 109 10.99 1.01 5.27
CA LEU A 109 10.02 0.80 6.33
C LEU A 109 8.82 0.01 5.84
N HIS A 110 8.29 0.32 4.65
CA HIS A 110 7.16 -0.41 4.09
C HIS A 110 7.49 -1.90 3.90
N VAL A 111 8.61 -2.23 3.24
CA VAL A 111 9.03 -3.61 3.02
C VAL A 111 9.20 -4.36 4.35
N ASN A 112 9.91 -3.76 5.30
CA ASN A 112 10.15 -4.37 6.60
C ASN A 112 8.86 -4.52 7.41
N ALA A 113 7.96 -3.54 7.39
CA ALA A 113 6.68 -3.59 8.07
C ALA A 113 5.74 -4.66 7.49
N VAL A 114 5.71 -4.82 6.16
CA VAL A 114 4.94 -5.88 5.50
C VAL A 114 5.48 -7.25 5.89
N ALA A 115 6.80 -7.46 5.82
CA ALA A 115 7.43 -8.73 6.19
C ALA A 115 7.18 -9.06 7.67
N HIS A 116 7.49 -8.11 8.56
CA HIS A 116 7.29 -8.27 10.00
C HIS A 116 5.82 -8.51 10.36
N GLY A 117 4.88 -7.81 9.71
CA GLY A 117 3.45 -8.01 9.92
C GLY A 117 2.95 -9.36 9.40
N ARG A 118 3.59 -9.97 8.40
CA ARG A 118 3.21 -11.29 7.88
C ARG A 118 3.79 -12.44 8.71
N GLU A 119 4.98 -12.25 9.28
CA GLU A 119 5.73 -13.34 9.90
C GLU A 119 5.71 -13.30 11.43
N ILE A 120 5.65 -12.11 12.03
CA ILE A 120 5.79 -11.91 13.49
C ILE A 120 4.53 -11.27 14.06
N CYS A 121 4.17 -10.06 13.63
CA CYS A 121 3.01 -9.33 14.13
C CYS A 121 1.71 -9.80 13.43
N ILE A 122 1.32 -11.05 13.68
CA ILE A 122 0.21 -11.73 13.02
C ILE A 122 -1.13 -11.60 13.77
N PRO A 123 -2.29 -11.79 13.10
CA PRO A 123 -3.61 -11.72 13.74
C PRO A 123 -3.75 -12.88 14.74
N ARG A 124 -3.60 -12.58 16.04
CA ARG A 124 -3.66 -13.43 17.27
C ARG A 124 -2.51 -13.16 18.24
N ALA A 125 -1.52 -12.35 17.86
CA ALA A 125 -0.40 -11.94 18.72
C ALA A 125 0.46 -13.09 19.30
N GLU A 126 0.38 -14.29 18.73
CA GLU A 126 1.04 -15.50 19.25
C GLU A 126 2.58 -15.52 19.12
N ARG A 127 3.21 -14.50 18.54
CA ARG A 127 4.67 -14.40 18.38
C ARG A 127 5.26 -13.13 18.99
N CYS A 128 4.57 -12.50 19.93
CA CYS A 128 5.04 -11.29 20.60
C CYS A 128 6.40 -11.49 21.29
N ASP A 129 6.67 -12.66 21.87
CA ASP A 129 7.96 -12.98 22.50
C ASP A 129 9.13 -13.00 21.51
N ALA A 130 8.87 -13.33 20.25
CA ALA A 130 9.88 -13.34 19.18
C ALA A 130 10.02 -11.97 18.49
N CYS A 131 9.24 -10.96 18.88
CA CYS A 131 9.21 -9.67 18.24
C CYS A 131 10.35 -8.77 18.73
N VAL A 132 11.30 -8.48 17.84
CA VAL A 132 12.48 -7.62 18.13
C VAL A 132 12.11 -6.18 18.53
N ILE A 133 10.90 -5.73 18.23
CA ILE A 133 10.36 -4.41 18.61
C ILE A 133 9.24 -4.50 19.66
N ALA A 134 9.10 -5.62 20.37
CA ALA A 134 8.05 -5.80 21.40
C ALA A 134 8.09 -4.74 22.50
N HIS A 135 9.29 -4.26 22.85
CA HIS A 135 9.50 -3.20 23.85
C HIS A 135 8.90 -1.84 23.45
N LEU A 136 8.61 -1.62 22.16
CA LEU A 136 7.94 -0.42 21.65
C LEU A 136 6.42 -0.62 21.48
N CYS A 137 5.92 -1.84 21.67
CA CYS A 137 4.53 -2.20 21.38
C CYS A 137 3.58 -1.85 22.54
N ARG A 138 2.48 -1.18 22.24
CA ARG A 138 1.42 -0.86 23.22
C ARG A 138 0.43 -2.01 23.42
N ASN A 139 0.23 -2.81 22.39
CA ASN A 139 -0.71 -3.94 22.39
C ASN A 139 0.04 -5.28 22.39
N ARG A 140 1.07 -5.41 23.22
CA ARG A 140 1.71 -6.73 23.43
C ARG A 140 0.79 -7.60 24.28
N HIS A 141 0.68 -8.87 23.91
CA HIS A 141 -0.09 -9.88 24.63
C HIS A 141 0.78 -11.11 24.82
#